data_AF-A0A4V6D1S1-F1
#
_entry.id   AF-A0A4V6D1S1-F1
#
_cell.length_a   1.000
_cell.length_b   1.000
_cell.length_c   1.000
_cell.angle_alpha   90.00
_cell.angle_beta   90.00
_cell.angle_gamma   90.00
#
_symmetry.space_group_name_H-M   'P 1'
#
loop_
_entity.id
_entity.type
_entity.pdbx_description
1 polymer ?
#
loop_
_entity_poly.entity_id
_entity_poly.type
_entity_poly.pdbx_seq_one_letter_code
_entity_poly.pdbx_strand_id
1 'polypeptide(L)'
;MAHDLCDDLELVAADGEYYYFDDDFGDGFPTASGGESGLQQHEQMDDTSASDYKEGKDIQGIPWERLNYSRDQYREMRLKEYKNYQNLTRSRSGLEQECKQVERKDTFYDFHSSTRSVKSTIVHFQLRNLLWAASKHDVYLVQNYSVMHWSPLFQRGREVLNVAGQLTPTEDVKGARPLSRVQISTMALKDNLMVAGGFQGELICKYVDKPGVAFCTNLTGNNYSITNAVDIFESPDGATRVMAANNDCVVRTFDTARYSLLTQFTFPWSVNNTSVSPNGKLMAVLGDSPDCLLADSQSGREIATLRGHLDYSFASAWHPDGRVLATGNQDATCRLWDVRNLSEPLAVLGGRIGAVRGLRFSPDGRFLAAAEAADFVHVYDAAAGYAGAEQEVDLFGEVAGAAFSPDGEALFVSVADRTYGGVLEFRRRRSYDYLDSFFF
;
A
#
# COMPACT_ATOMS: atom_id res chain seq x y z
N MET A 1 -29.25 0.50 13.05
CA MET A 1 -30.07 0.63 11.83
C MET A 1 -29.10 0.49 10.68
N ALA A 2 -29.26 -0.58 9.90
CA ALA A 2 -28.38 -0.91 8.78
C ALA A 2 -28.54 0.18 7.72
N HIS A 3 -27.48 0.97 7.52
CA HIS A 3 -27.33 1.74 6.29
C HIS A 3 -26.78 0.78 5.25
N ASP A 4 -27.59 0.53 4.24
CA ASP A 4 -27.29 -0.27 3.07
C ASP A 4 -26.12 0.41 2.32
N LEU A 5 -24.96 -0.26 2.25
CA LEU A 5 -23.77 0.17 1.51
C LEU A 5 -23.92 0.00 -0.02
N CYS A 6 -25.16 -0.12 -0.51
CA CYS A 6 -25.48 -0.34 -1.91
C CYS A 6 -25.58 0.97 -2.72
N ASP A 7 -25.70 2.13 -2.08
CA ASP A 7 -25.97 3.40 -2.76
C ASP A 7 -24.72 4.17 -3.24
N ASP A 8 -23.50 3.71 -2.92
CA ASP A 8 -22.25 4.37 -3.38
C ASP A 8 -21.66 3.78 -4.67
N LEU A 9 -22.37 2.86 -5.33
CA LEU A 9 -21.94 2.23 -6.60
C LEU A 9 -22.30 3.02 -7.87
N GLU A 10 -22.85 4.23 -7.76
CA GLU A 10 -23.24 5.06 -8.92
C GLU A 10 -22.11 5.94 -9.52
N LEU A 11 -20.85 5.78 -9.12
CA LEU A 11 -19.73 6.58 -9.67
C LEU A 11 -18.90 5.89 -10.76
N VAL A 12 -19.48 4.92 -11.48
CA VAL A 12 -18.90 4.39 -12.73
C VAL A 12 -19.85 4.70 -13.88
N ALA A 13 -19.82 5.94 -14.39
CA ALA A 13 -20.48 6.22 -15.66
C ALA A 13 -19.84 5.42 -16.79
N ALA A 14 -20.69 4.89 -17.65
CA ALA A 14 -20.39 4.02 -18.79
C ALA A 14 -19.55 4.69 -19.90
N ASP A 15 -19.09 5.92 -19.70
CA ASP A 15 -18.62 6.80 -20.78
C ASP A 15 -17.22 7.37 -20.52
N GLY A 16 -16.32 6.67 -19.81
CA GLY A 16 -14.89 7.02 -19.79
C GLY A 16 -14.51 8.42 -19.27
N GLU A 17 -15.46 9.17 -18.73
CA GLU A 17 -15.23 10.40 -17.98
C GLU A 17 -15.17 10.06 -16.50
N TYR A 18 -13.98 10.23 -15.93
CA TYR A 18 -13.77 10.17 -14.49
C TYR A 18 -14.64 11.25 -13.84
N TYR A 19 -15.60 10.85 -13.02
CA TYR A 19 -16.12 11.76 -12.00
C TYR A 19 -15.01 11.96 -10.98
N TYR A 20 -14.26 13.03 -11.20
CA TYR A 20 -13.47 13.66 -10.17
C TYR A 20 -14.40 13.87 -8.97
N PHE A 21 -13.96 13.47 -7.78
CA PHE A 21 -14.47 14.13 -6.60
C PHE A 21 -14.19 15.62 -6.83
N ASP A 22 -15.26 16.42 -6.87
CA ASP A 22 -15.17 17.85 -6.70
C ASP A 22 -14.46 18.09 -5.37
N ASP A 23 -13.14 18.27 -5.47
CA ASP A 23 -12.46 19.19 -4.58
C ASP A 23 -13.12 20.54 -4.85
N ASP A 24 -14.14 20.85 -4.06
CA ASP A 24 -14.68 22.21 -3.90
C ASP A 24 -13.64 23.07 -3.12
N PHE A 25 -12.39 22.99 -3.57
CA PHE A 25 -11.25 23.83 -3.23
C PHE A 25 -10.82 24.48 -4.54
N GLY A 26 -11.28 25.72 -4.72
CA GLY A 26 -11.03 26.51 -5.91
C GLY A 26 -9.57 26.49 -6.36
N ASP A 27 -9.44 26.39 -7.68
CA ASP A 27 -8.27 26.68 -8.50
C ASP A 27 -7.26 27.63 -7.82
N GLY A 28 -6.09 27.09 -7.52
CA GLY A 28 -4.99 27.83 -6.89
C GLY A 28 -3.60 27.50 -7.42
N PHE A 29 -3.48 26.79 -8.55
CA PHE A 29 -2.22 26.70 -9.29
C PHE A 29 -2.39 27.46 -10.62
N PRO A 30 -1.67 28.56 -10.85
CA PRO A 30 -1.75 29.25 -12.13
C PRO A 30 -1.19 28.33 -13.22
N THR A 31 -2.04 27.99 -14.19
CA THR A 31 -1.61 27.44 -15.46
C THR A 31 -0.86 28.52 -16.22
N ALA A 32 0.41 28.28 -16.53
CA ALA A 32 1.16 29.15 -17.43
C ALA A 32 0.49 29.09 -18.81
N SER A 33 -0.13 30.19 -19.23
CA SER A 33 -0.71 30.35 -20.55
C SER A 33 0.35 30.85 -21.53
N GLY A 34 0.49 30.17 -22.67
CA GLY A 34 1.25 30.71 -23.80
C GLY A 34 1.68 29.71 -24.88
N GLY A 35 0.88 29.63 -25.96
CA GLY A 35 1.39 29.61 -27.35
C GLY A 35 1.70 28.26 -28.00
N GLU A 36 0.91 27.91 -29.03
CA GLU A 36 1.08 26.74 -29.89
C GLU A 36 2.38 26.71 -30.73
N SER A 37 2.74 25.48 -31.08
CA SER A 37 3.52 25.01 -32.24
C SER A 37 5.05 24.95 -32.11
N GLY A 38 5.55 23.71 -32.02
CA GLY A 38 6.96 23.39 -32.22
C GLY A 38 7.37 22.09 -31.53
N LEU A 39 7.46 21.01 -32.30
CA LEU A 39 8.28 19.79 -32.06
C LEU A 39 8.49 19.40 -30.58
N GLN A 40 7.72 18.41 -30.09
CA GLN A 40 7.92 17.76 -28.79
C GLN A 40 9.37 17.24 -28.66
N GLN A 41 10.24 18.06 -28.09
CA GLN A 41 11.37 17.57 -27.32
C GLN A 41 10.77 16.89 -26.09
N HIS A 42 11.22 15.67 -25.79
CA HIS A 42 10.95 15.04 -24.50
C HIS A 42 11.37 16.01 -23.39
N GLU A 43 10.42 16.72 -22.79
CA GLU A 43 10.67 17.42 -21.53
C GLU A 43 11.09 16.36 -20.52
N GLN A 44 12.35 16.43 -20.12
CA GLN A 44 12.93 15.61 -19.08
C GLN A 44 12.13 15.92 -17.81
N MET A 45 11.22 15.02 -17.40
CA MET A 45 10.46 15.21 -16.17
C MET A 45 11.48 15.43 -15.04
N ASP A 46 11.41 16.57 -14.32
CA ASP A 46 12.43 16.86 -13.29
C ASP A 46 12.29 15.86 -12.16
N ASP A 47 13.11 14.83 -12.21
CA ASP A 47 13.39 13.96 -11.08
C ASP A 47 14.22 14.75 -10.05
N THR A 48 14.22 14.28 -8.81
CA THR A 48 15.02 14.87 -7.72
C THR A 48 16.05 13.86 -7.27
N SER A 49 17.32 14.22 -7.32
CA SER A 49 18.41 13.40 -6.79
C SER A 49 18.72 13.72 -5.32
N ALA A 50 19.43 12.83 -4.63
CA ALA A 50 19.91 13.09 -3.27
C ALA A 50 20.83 14.33 -3.18
N SER A 51 21.57 14.68 -4.24
CA SER A 51 22.36 15.92 -4.27
C SER A 51 21.46 17.15 -4.32
N ASP A 52 20.45 17.15 -5.19
CA ASP A 52 19.53 18.30 -5.29
C ASP A 52 18.79 18.51 -3.95
N TYR A 53 18.36 17.42 -3.30
CA TYR A 53 17.70 17.47 -2.00
C TYR A 53 18.62 18.05 -0.91
N LYS A 54 19.91 17.66 -0.91
CA LYS A 54 20.90 18.24 0.02
C LYS A 54 21.17 19.72 -0.25
N GLU A 55 21.00 20.18 -1.48
CA GLU A 55 21.09 21.59 -1.88
C GLU A 55 19.80 22.38 -1.57
N GLY A 56 18.78 21.73 -1.02
CA GLY A 56 17.54 22.36 -0.57
C GLY A 56 16.35 22.23 -1.53
N LYS A 57 16.50 21.47 -2.64
CA LYS A 57 15.35 21.11 -3.49
C LYS A 57 14.39 20.22 -2.70
N ASP A 58 13.09 20.40 -2.88
CA ASP A 58 12.09 19.53 -2.27
C ASP A 58 12.23 18.07 -2.75
N ILE A 59 11.93 17.11 -1.88
CA ILE A 59 12.09 15.67 -2.14
C ILE A 59 11.28 15.17 -3.36
N GLN A 60 10.13 15.79 -3.63
CA GLN A 60 9.30 15.56 -4.82
C GLN A 60 9.57 16.56 -5.94
N GLY A 61 10.49 17.51 -5.73
CA GLY A 61 10.79 18.57 -6.68
C GLY A 61 9.71 19.65 -6.77
N ILE A 62 8.89 19.82 -5.72
CA ILE A 62 7.89 20.88 -5.65
C ILE A 62 8.61 22.24 -5.57
N PRO A 63 8.39 23.16 -6.53
CA PRO A 63 9.06 24.46 -6.58
C PRO A 63 8.36 25.46 -5.67
N TRP A 64 8.48 25.28 -4.35
CA TRP A 64 7.83 26.12 -3.34
C TRP A 64 8.13 27.62 -3.51
N GLU A 65 9.29 27.97 -4.05
CA GLU A 65 9.71 29.34 -4.35
C GLU A 65 8.88 30.00 -5.46
N ARG A 66 8.14 29.21 -6.25
CA ARG A 66 7.23 29.69 -7.31
C ARG A 66 5.76 29.70 -6.86
N LEU A 67 5.47 29.22 -5.65
CA LEU A 67 4.11 29.12 -5.10
C LEU A 67 3.83 30.27 -4.12
N ASN A 68 2.55 30.51 -3.86
CA ASN A 68 2.09 31.57 -2.96
C ASN A 68 2.26 31.24 -1.47
N TYR A 69 2.72 30.04 -1.15
CA TYR A 69 2.91 29.54 0.20
C TYR A 69 4.23 28.77 0.29
N SER A 70 4.88 28.86 1.44
CA SER A 70 6.01 27.99 1.75
C SER A 70 5.55 26.55 1.99
N ARG A 71 6.49 25.61 1.92
CA ARG A 71 6.27 24.21 2.28
C ARG A 71 5.60 24.05 3.65
N ASP A 72 6.10 24.80 4.65
CA ASP A 72 5.59 24.72 6.03
C ASP A 72 4.18 25.30 6.16
N GLN A 73 3.90 26.43 5.49
CA GLN A 73 2.55 27.00 5.45
C GLN A 73 1.56 26.03 4.82
N TYR A 74 1.94 25.37 3.73
CA TYR A 74 1.11 24.37 3.09
C TYR A 74 0.90 23.13 3.97
N ARG A 75 1.95 22.64 4.63
CA ARG A 75 1.87 21.54 5.61
C ARG A 75 0.91 21.87 6.76
N GLU A 76 0.99 23.07 7.33
CA GLU A 76 0.08 23.50 8.39
C GLU A 76 -1.37 23.57 7.93
N MET A 77 -1.62 24.10 6.73
CA MET A 77 -2.94 24.10 6.10
C MET A 77 -3.45 22.68 5.92
N ARG A 78 -2.60 21.79 5.38
CA ARG A 78 -2.94 20.39 5.12
C ARG A 78 -3.34 19.65 6.39
N LEU A 79 -2.59 19.80 7.48
CA LEU A 79 -2.92 19.17 8.77
C LEU A 79 -4.25 19.67 9.36
N LYS A 80 -4.67 20.91 9.06
CA LYS A 80 -5.92 21.49 9.56
C LYS A 80 -7.13 21.08 8.71
N GLU A 81 -6.94 20.96 7.41
CA GLU A 81 -8.03 20.85 6.43
C GLU A 81 -8.22 19.43 5.87
N TYR A 82 -7.27 18.52 6.08
CA TYR A 82 -7.39 17.15 5.58
C TYR A 82 -8.61 16.44 6.15
N LYS A 83 -9.53 16.05 5.26
CA LYS A 83 -10.77 15.35 5.62
C LYS A 83 -10.49 13.87 5.80
N ASN A 84 -10.78 13.39 7.00
CA ASN A 84 -10.71 11.97 7.33
C ASN A 84 -12.11 11.34 7.29
N TYR A 85 -12.20 10.09 6.82
CA TYR A 85 -13.45 9.30 6.83
C TYR A 85 -13.64 8.55 8.16
N GLN A 86 -13.27 9.19 9.28
CA GLN A 86 -13.27 8.55 10.60
C GLN A 86 -14.67 8.49 11.20
N ASN A 87 -15.05 7.33 11.73
CA ASN A 87 -16.28 7.10 12.48
C ASN A 87 -15.96 6.57 13.88
N LEU A 88 -15.40 7.45 14.72
CA LEU A 88 -14.93 7.09 16.07
C LEU A 88 -16.07 7.08 17.08
N THR A 89 -16.11 6.03 17.91
CA THR A 89 -17.04 5.92 19.05
C THR A 89 -16.67 6.81 20.24
N ARG A 90 -15.44 7.34 20.29
CA ARG A 90 -14.93 8.26 21.33
C ARG A 90 -13.95 9.29 20.74
N SER A 91 -13.61 10.32 21.52
CA SER A 91 -12.76 11.42 21.04
C SER A 91 -11.33 10.99 20.69
N ARG A 92 -10.76 11.66 19.69
CA ARG A 92 -9.36 11.47 19.24
C ARG A 92 -8.34 11.69 20.36
N SER A 93 -8.60 12.63 21.26
CA SER A 93 -7.75 12.88 22.43
C SER A 93 -7.57 11.66 23.34
N GLY A 94 -8.57 10.78 23.43
CA GLY A 94 -8.45 9.54 24.19
C GLY A 94 -7.55 8.51 23.49
N LEU A 95 -7.59 8.44 22.16
CA LEU A 95 -6.71 7.59 21.37
C LEU A 95 -5.25 8.06 21.44
N GLU A 96 -5.02 9.38 21.37
CA GLU A 96 -3.69 9.97 21.47
C GLU A 96 -3.01 9.66 22.81
N GLN A 97 -3.79 9.51 23.89
CA GLN A 97 -3.29 9.11 25.21
C GLN A 97 -2.88 7.63 25.27
N GLU A 98 -3.46 6.77 24.43
CA GLU A 98 -3.06 5.36 24.31
C GLU A 98 -1.81 5.20 23.46
N CYS A 99 -1.57 6.13 22.55
CA CYS A 99 -0.42 6.10 21.65
C CYS A 99 0.87 6.29 22.45
N LYS A 100 1.87 5.45 22.17
CA LYS A 100 3.21 5.67 22.68
C LYS A 100 3.73 7.00 22.16
N GLN A 101 4.41 7.75 23.03
CA GLN A 101 5.17 8.92 22.61
C GLN A 101 6.40 8.44 21.85
N VAL A 102 6.61 9.00 20.66
CA VAL A 102 7.68 8.56 19.76
C VAL A 102 8.62 9.72 19.44
N GLU A 103 9.92 9.48 19.52
CA GLU A 103 10.93 10.44 19.11
C GLU A 103 11.18 10.37 17.60
N ARG A 104 10.74 11.40 16.88
CA ARG A 104 10.79 11.47 15.40
C ARG A 104 12.03 12.17 14.88
N LYS A 105 13.20 11.69 15.30
CA LYS A 105 14.49 12.34 14.99
C LYS A 105 15.45 11.43 14.26
N ASP A 106 15.11 10.16 14.15
CA ASP A 106 15.99 9.17 13.59
C ASP A 106 15.88 9.13 12.07
N THR A 107 16.92 8.61 11.44
CA THR A 107 16.98 8.38 10.00
C THR A 107 17.59 7.01 9.78
N PHE A 108 16.74 6.06 9.40
CA PHE A 108 17.12 4.67 9.12
C PHE A 108 17.37 4.45 7.63
N TYR A 109 16.70 5.22 6.77
CA TYR A 109 16.82 5.19 5.32
C TYR A 109 17.04 6.61 4.79
N ASP A 110 18.19 6.86 4.15
CA ASP A 110 18.52 8.13 3.54
C ASP A 110 17.82 8.27 2.19
N PHE A 111 17.27 9.45 1.89
CA PHE A 111 16.71 9.74 0.56
C PHE A 111 17.77 9.55 -0.53
N HIS A 112 17.41 8.83 -1.59
CA HIS A 112 18.28 8.58 -2.73
C HIS A 112 17.85 9.32 -3.99
N SER A 113 16.58 9.18 -4.36
CA SER A 113 16.03 9.83 -5.55
C SER A 113 14.50 9.79 -5.55
N SER A 114 13.89 10.70 -6.30
CA SER A 114 12.47 10.68 -6.64
C SER A 114 12.33 10.74 -8.15
N THR A 115 11.51 9.86 -8.72
CA THR A 115 11.19 9.88 -10.14
C THR A 115 9.72 10.19 -10.40
N ARG A 116 9.46 11.03 -11.39
CA ARG A 116 8.10 11.33 -11.90
C ARG A 116 7.77 10.56 -13.17
N SER A 117 8.76 9.84 -13.73
CA SER A 117 8.62 9.05 -14.97
C SER A 117 7.64 7.87 -14.84
N VAL A 118 7.46 7.37 -13.61
CA VAL A 118 6.47 6.36 -13.26
C VAL A 118 5.72 6.81 -12.01
N LYS A 119 4.40 6.67 -12.00
CA LYS A 119 3.58 7.07 -10.85
C LYS A 119 2.32 6.25 -10.76
N SER A 120 1.84 6.05 -9.53
CA SER A 120 0.49 5.53 -9.37
C SER A 120 -0.55 6.61 -9.65
N THR A 121 -1.63 6.23 -10.31
CA THR A 121 -2.73 7.15 -10.68
C THR A 121 -4.04 6.78 -10.01
N ILE A 122 -4.03 5.73 -9.18
CA ILE A 122 -5.23 5.22 -8.53
C ILE A 122 -5.33 5.86 -7.15
N VAL A 123 -6.42 6.58 -6.94
CA VAL A 123 -6.78 7.19 -5.66
C VAL A 123 -8.10 6.60 -5.23
N HIS A 124 -8.09 5.88 -4.10
CA HIS A 124 -9.30 5.32 -3.51
C HIS A 124 -9.15 5.26 -1.99
N PHE A 125 -10.23 5.50 -1.24
CA PHE A 125 -10.16 5.60 0.22
C PHE A 125 -9.96 4.24 0.92
N GLN A 126 -10.26 3.11 0.27
CA GLN A 126 -10.07 1.78 0.87
C GLN A 126 -8.76 1.09 0.47
N LEU A 127 -8.11 1.53 -0.61
CA LEU A 127 -7.12 0.69 -1.32
C LEU A 127 -5.70 1.16 -1.07
N ARG A 128 -4.80 0.26 -0.70
CA ARG A 128 -3.33 0.43 -0.77
C ARG A 128 -2.66 -0.93 -0.98
N ASN A 129 -1.40 -0.92 -1.43
CA ASN A 129 -0.62 -2.03 -2.03
C ASN A 129 -0.56 -1.98 -3.56
N LEU A 130 -0.30 -0.79 -4.11
CA LEU A 130 -0.10 -0.58 -5.54
C LEU A 130 1.38 -0.47 -5.92
N LEU A 131 2.28 -0.80 -4.99
CA LEU A 131 3.73 -0.75 -5.14
C LEU A 131 4.34 -2.02 -4.55
N TRP A 132 5.27 -2.63 -5.26
CA TRP A 132 6.05 -3.76 -4.79
C TRP A 132 7.50 -3.69 -5.25
N ALA A 133 8.43 -4.15 -4.42
CA ALA A 133 9.84 -4.30 -4.78
C ALA A 133 10.21 -5.78 -4.86
N ALA A 134 10.59 -6.26 -6.04
CA ALA A 134 11.16 -7.60 -6.21
C ALA A 134 12.66 -7.63 -5.88
N SER A 135 13.32 -6.48 -6.05
CA SER A 135 14.69 -6.22 -5.64
C SER A 135 14.83 -4.72 -5.38
N LYS A 136 15.98 -4.25 -4.89
CA LYS A 136 16.29 -2.81 -4.86
C LYS A 136 16.48 -2.20 -6.26
N HIS A 137 16.43 -3.01 -7.31
CA HIS A 137 16.62 -2.61 -8.71
C HIS A 137 15.39 -2.89 -9.57
N ASP A 138 14.35 -3.52 -9.01
CA ASP A 138 13.14 -3.94 -9.71
C ASP A 138 11.91 -3.62 -8.87
N VAL A 139 11.24 -2.56 -9.26
CA VAL A 139 10.05 -2.02 -8.58
C VAL A 139 8.88 -2.12 -9.54
N TYR A 140 7.71 -2.48 -9.01
CA TYR A 140 6.49 -2.66 -9.79
C TYR A 140 5.40 -1.81 -9.17
N LEU A 141 4.69 -1.07 -10.02
CA LEU A 141 3.62 -0.19 -9.57
C LEU A 141 2.47 -0.15 -10.54
N VAL A 142 1.27 0.06 -10.00
CA VAL A 142 0.06 0.21 -10.82
C VAL A 142 -0.05 1.65 -11.30
N GLN A 143 -0.19 1.83 -12.61
CA GLN A 143 -0.38 3.10 -13.31
C GLN A 143 -1.51 2.93 -14.34
N ASN A 144 -2.64 3.60 -14.11
CA ASN A 144 -3.85 3.49 -14.92
C ASN A 144 -4.32 2.03 -15.03
N TYR A 145 -4.39 1.51 -16.26
CA TYR A 145 -4.75 0.13 -16.58
C TYR A 145 -3.53 -0.78 -16.70
N SER A 146 -2.39 -0.37 -16.16
CA SER A 146 -1.12 -1.05 -16.38
C SER A 146 -0.39 -1.30 -15.07
N VAL A 147 0.38 -2.39 -15.04
CA VAL A 147 1.45 -2.56 -14.06
C VAL A 147 2.77 -2.26 -14.76
N MET A 148 3.46 -1.24 -14.27
CA MET A 148 4.75 -0.80 -14.75
C MET A 148 5.84 -1.47 -13.92
N HIS A 149 6.88 -1.96 -14.59
CA HIS A 149 8.17 -2.23 -13.96
C HIS A 149 9.03 -0.99 -14.12
N TRP A 150 9.67 -0.57 -13.05
CA TRP A 150 10.65 0.48 -12.99
C TRP A 150 11.96 -0.08 -12.47
N SER A 151 13.04 0.19 -13.19
CA SER A 151 14.38 -0.08 -12.70
C SER A 151 15.04 1.20 -12.21
N PRO A 152 15.20 1.40 -10.90
CA PRO A 152 15.92 2.55 -10.36
C PRO A 152 17.39 2.59 -10.82
N LEU A 153 18.00 1.41 -11.03
CA LEU A 153 19.38 1.28 -11.49
C LEU A 153 19.59 1.85 -12.89
N PHE A 154 18.68 1.55 -13.81
CA PHE A 154 18.77 2.00 -15.21
C PHE A 154 17.95 3.25 -15.50
N GLN A 155 17.15 3.71 -14.52
CA GLN A 155 16.17 4.78 -14.65
C GLN A 155 15.25 4.59 -15.88
N ARG A 156 14.72 3.37 -16.02
CA ARG A 156 13.85 3.00 -17.14
C ARG A 156 12.66 2.21 -16.67
N GLY A 157 11.51 2.55 -17.25
CA GLY A 157 10.25 1.84 -17.05
C GLY A 157 9.87 1.00 -18.25
N ARG A 158 9.13 -0.08 -18.02
CA ARG A 158 8.43 -0.83 -19.06
C ARG A 158 7.08 -1.32 -18.54
N GLU A 159 6.11 -1.40 -19.43
CA GLU A 159 4.82 -2.01 -19.12
C GLU A 159 4.97 -3.54 -19.03
N VAL A 160 4.46 -4.14 -17.95
CA VAL A 160 4.53 -5.59 -17.70
C VAL A 160 3.17 -6.25 -17.85
N LEU A 161 2.11 -5.56 -17.47
CA LEU A 161 0.73 -6.01 -17.61
C LEU A 161 -0.11 -4.84 -18.08
N ASN A 162 -0.91 -5.02 -19.13
CA ASN A 162 -1.91 -4.06 -19.57
C ASN A 162 -3.27 -4.74 -19.52
N VAL A 163 -4.19 -4.20 -18.72
CA VAL A 163 -5.52 -4.77 -18.49
C VAL A 163 -6.64 -3.95 -19.12
N ALA A 164 -6.30 -2.95 -19.94
CA ALA A 164 -7.28 -2.13 -20.64
C ALA A 164 -8.01 -2.91 -21.75
N GLY A 165 -7.29 -3.86 -22.36
CA GLY A 165 -7.81 -4.76 -23.40
C GLY A 165 -8.36 -6.07 -22.85
N GLN A 166 -8.61 -7.01 -23.76
CA GLN A 166 -9.00 -8.37 -23.40
C GLN A 166 -7.78 -9.15 -22.90
N LEU A 167 -7.93 -9.81 -21.76
CA LEU A 167 -6.97 -10.74 -21.19
C LEU A 167 -7.48 -12.16 -21.44
N THR A 168 -6.71 -12.97 -22.14
CA THR A 168 -6.98 -14.40 -22.30
C THR A 168 -5.93 -15.19 -21.51
N PRO A 169 -6.34 -16.07 -20.57
CA PRO A 169 -5.40 -16.88 -19.82
C PRO A 169 -4.69 -17.86 -20.76
N THR A 170 -3.39 -18.05 -20.52
CA THR A 170 -2.55 -18.97 -21.30
C THR A 170 -2.65 -20.40 -20.80
N GLU A 171 -2.96 -20.60 -19.52
CA GLU A 171 -3.19 -21.91 -18.94
C GLU A 171 -4.66 -22.33 -19.10
N ASP A 172 -4.89 -23.49 -19.71
CA ASP A 172 -6.22 -24.09 -19.84
C ASP A 172 -6.56 -24.88 -18.58
N VAL A 173 -6.97 -24.16 -17.54
CA VAL A 173 -7.33 -24.71 -16.23
C VAL A 173 -8.79 -24.42 -15.90
N LYS A 174 -9.43 -25.34 -15.18
CA LYS A 174 -10.84 -25.22 -14.81
C LYS A 174 -11.07 -23.94 -14.00
N GLY A 175 -11.98 -23.10 -14.48
CA GLY A 175 -12.34 -21.84 -13.82
C GLY A 175 -11.62 -20.62 -14.40
N ALA A 176 -10.62 -20.79 -15.26
CA ALA A 176 -10.03 -19.69 -16.01
C ALA A 176 -11.07 -19.07 -16.94
N ARG A 177 -11.16 -17.74 -16.95
CA ARG A 177 -12.10 -16.99 -17.79
C ARG A 177 -11.41 -15.74 -18.32
N PRO A 178 -11.57 -15.42 -19.63
CA PRO A 178 -11.10 -14.15 -20.14
C PRO A 178 -11.70 -12.97 -19.38
N LEU A 179 -10.90 -11.93 -19.20
CA LEU A 179 -11.31 -10.66 -18.62
C LEU A 179 -11.14 -9.54 -19.64
N SER A 180 -11.75 -8.38 -19.40
CA SER A 180 -11.60 -7.22 -20.27
C SER A 180 -11.80 -5.95 -19.47
N ARG A 181 -11.03 -4.90 -19.76
CA ARG A 181 -11.16 -3.56 -19.14
C ARG A 181 -11.14 -3.60 -17.61
N VAL A 182 -10.23 -4.38 -17.04
CA VAL A 182 -10.12 -4.52 -15.58
C VAL A 182 -9.56 -3.22 -15.01
N GLN A 183 -10.15 -2.73 -13.93
CA GLN A 183 -9.54 -1.68 -13.13
C GLN A 183 -8.82 -2.34 -11.96
N ILE A 184 -7.50 -2.20 -11.86
CA ILE A 184 -6.69 -2.85 -10.82
C ILE A 184 -6.96 -2.17 -9.48
N SER A 185 -7.27 -2.94 -8.45
CA SER A 185 -7.51 -2.44 -7.09
C SER A 185 -6.35 -2.73 -6.13
N THR A 186 -5.56 -3.78 -6.41
CA THR A 186 -4.51 -4.26 -5.51
C THR A 186 -3.52 -5.14 -6.27
N MET A 187 -2.27 -5.24 -5.80
CA MET A 187 -1.30 -6.17 -6.34
C MET A 187 -0.37 -6.75 -5.27
N ALA A 188 0.15 -7.94 -5.55
CA ALA A 188 1.23 -8.57 -4.82
C ALA A 188 2.22 -9.20 -5.81
N LEU A 189 3.48 -9.24 -5.44
CA LEU A 189 4.53 -9.87 -6.23
C LEU A 189 5.44 -10.67 -5.31
N LYS A 190 5.64 -11.95 -5.59
CA LYS A 190 6.59 -12.78 -4.85
C LYS A 190 7.36 -13.61 -5.85
N ASP A 191 8.69 -13.51 -5.76
CA ASP A 191 9.60 -14.06 -6.77
C ASP A 191 9.20 -13.54 -8.17
N ASN A 192 8.78 -14.43 -9.06
CA ASN A 192 8.32 -14.05 -10.41
C ASN A 192 6.78 -14.02 -10.55
N LEU A 193 6.02 -14.41 -9.53
CA LEU A 193 4.56 -14.47 -9.60
C LEU A 193 3.95 -13.14 -9.15
N MET A 194 3.36 -12.42 -10.10
CA MET A 194 2.51 -11.26 -9.87
C MET A 194 1.05 -11.68 -9.78
N VAL A 195 0.35 -11.16 -8.78
CA VAL A 195 -1.10 -11.27 -8.64
C VAL A 195 -1.69 -9.88 -8.58
N ALA A 196 -2.76 -9.64 -9.35
CA ALA A 196 -3.52 -8.40 -9.30
C ALA A 196 -5.00 -8.70 -9.07
N GLY A 197 -5.64 -7.89 -8.22
CA GLY A 197 -7.09 -7.88 -8.03
C GLY A 197 -7.73 -6.73 -8.78
N GLY A 198 -9.02 -6.83 -9.10
CA GLY A 198 -9.78 -5.76 -9.73
C GLY A 198 -11.03 -5.30 -8.96
N PHE A 199 -11.57 -4.15 -9.37
CA PHE A 199 -12.74 -3.51 -8.77
C PHE A 199 -14.05 -4.28 -8.95
N GLN A 200 -14.12 -5.23 -9.89
CA GLN A 200 -15.30 -6.05 -10.15
C GLN A 200 -15.09 -7.51 -9.73
N GLY A 201 -14.15 -7.76 -8.82
CA GLY A 201 -13.89 -9.08 -8.26
C GLY A 201 -12.92 -9.91 -9.09
N GLU A 202 -12.20 -9.27 -10.00
CA GLU A 202 -11.23 -9.95 -10.84
C GLU A 202 -10.02 -10.41 -10.03
N LEU A 203 -9.42 -11.51 -10.51
CA LEU A 203 -8.11 -12.01 -10.09
C LEU A 203 -7.29 -12.32 -11.34
N ILE A 204 -6.06 -11.83 -11.38
CA ILE A 204 -5.11 -12.01 -12.47
C ILE A 204 -3.80 -12.53 -11.89
N CYS A 205 -3.28 -13.62 -12.43
CA CYS A 205 -1.98 -14.19 -12.09
C CYS A 205 -1.07 -14.15 -13.33
N LYS A 206 0.11 -13.55 -13.18
CA LYS A 206 1.08 -13.39 -14.25
C LYS A 206 2.49 -13.71 -13.75
N TYR A 207 3.24 -14.48 -14.53
CA TYR A 207 4.69 -14.55 -14.33
C TYR A 207 5.36 -13.37 -15.06
N VAL A 208 6.14 -12.56 -14.33
CA VAL A 208 6.74 -11.31 -14.86
C VAL A 208 7.84 -11.55 -15.89
N ASP A 209 8.40 -12.75 -15.90
CA ASP A 209 9.43 -13.23 -16.83
C ASP A 209 8.85 -13.94 -18.07
N LYS A 210 7.53 -14.18 -18.12
CA LYS A 210 6.83 -14.83 -19.24
C LYS A 210 5.89 -13.87 -19.97
N PRO A 211 5.66 -14.03 -21.28
CA PRO A 211 4.61 -13.29 -21.98
C PRO A 211 3.21 -13.77 -21.55
N GLY A 212 2.21 -12.90 -21.70
CA GLY A 212 0.81 -13.23 -21.41
C GLY A 212 0.45 -13.28 -19.92
N VAL A 213 -0.80 -13.67 -19.66
CA VAL A 213 -1.38 -13.89 -18.32
C VAL A 213 -1.51 -15.39 -18.12
N ALA A 214 -1.00 -15.91 -17.01
CA ALA A 214 -1.05 -17.35 -16.72
C ALA A 214 -2.50 -17.76 -16.44
N PHE A 215 -3.15 -17.04 -15.55
CA PHE A 215 -4.52 -17.30 -15.14
C PHE A 215 -5.27 -15.99 -14.88
N CYS A 216 -6.55 -15.95 -15.23
CA CYS A 216 -7.44 -14.90 -14.78
C CYS A 216 -8.88 -15.42 -14.64
N THR A 217 -9.65 -14.81 -13.75
CA THR A 217 -11.07 -15.10 -13.55
C THR A 217 -11.75 -13.93 -12.82
N ASN A 218 -13.09 -13.96 -12.77
CA ASN A 218 -13.88 -13.20 -11.81
C ASN A 218 -14.22 -14.11 -10.61
N LEU A 219 -13.89 -13.67 -9.40
CA LEU A 219 -13.98 -14.44 -8.15
C LEU A 219 -15.39 -14.52 -7.57
N THR A 220 -16.17 -13.47 -7.75
CA THR A 220 -17.45 -13.25 -7.07
C THR A 220 -18.63 -13.62 -7.97
N GLY A 221 -18.38 -13.76 -9.27
CA GLY A 221 -19.40 -14.04 -10.28
C GLY A 221 -20.36 -12.85 -10.52
N ASN A 222 -20.07 -11.70 -9.91
CA ASN A 222 -20.79 -10.46 -10.05
C ASN A 222 -19.80 -9.32 -10.38
N ASN A 223 -20.31 -8.15 -10.75
CA ASN A 223 -19.47 -7.01 -11.14
C ASN A 223 -19.39 -5.91 -10.05
N TYR A 224 -19.78 -6.22 -8.80
CA TYR A 224 -19.96 -5.22 -7.73
C TYR A 224 -19.06 -5.47 -6.52
N SER A 225 -18.29 -6.56 -6.52
CA SER A 225 -17.51 -6.97 -5.35
C SER A 225 -16.02 -6.81 -5.62
N ILE A 226 -15.44 -5.74 -5.08
CA ILE A 226 -14.01 -5.42 -5.22
C ILE A 226 -13.14 -6.54 -4.65
N THR A 227 -12.04 -6.87 -5.32
CA THR A 227 -10.91 -7.61 -4.72
C THR A 227 -10.06 -6.61 -3.94
N ASN A 228 -10.28 -6.49 -2.64
CA ASN A 228 -9.69 -5.46 -1.78
C ASN A 228 -8.20 -5.69 -1.54
N ALA A 229 -7.81 -6.95 -1.29
CA ALA A 229 -6.42 -7.32 -1.08
C ALA A 229 -6.10 -8.67 -1.73
N VAL A 230 -4.90 -8.78 -2.27
CA VAL A 230 -4.29 -10.06 -2.68
C VAL A 230 -2.95 -10.23 -1.98
N ASP A 231 -2.63 -11.47 -1.61
CA ASP A 231 -1.35 -11.81 -1.01
C ASP A 231 -0.84 -13.16 -1.53
N ILE A 232 0.48 -13.34 -1.51
CA ILE A 232 1.15 -14.57 -1.94
C ILE A 232 1.94 -15.12 -0.76
N PHE A 233 1.52 -16.28 -0.25
CA PHE A 233 2.10 -16.87 0.94
C PHE A 233 2.52 -18.32 0.72
N GLU A 234 3.33 -18.85 1.63
CA GLU A 234 3.68 -20.27 1.67
C GLU A 234 2.80 -20.97 2.71
N SER A 235 2.07 -22.00 2.30
CA SER A 235 1.30 -22.82 3.24
C SER A 235 2.20 -23.71 4.08
N PRO A 236 1.72 -24.27 5.20
CA PRO A 236 2.54 -25.10 6.09
C PRO A 236 3.15 -26.36 5.44
N ASP A 237 2.64 -26.77 4.28
CA ASP A 237 3.16 -27.86 3.43
C ASP A 237 4.27 -27.41 2.46
N GLY A 238 4.68 -26.14 2.49
CA GLY A 238 5.70 -25.54 1.63
C GLY A 238 5.19 -25.07 0.26
N ALA A 239 3.89 -25.17 -0.01
CA ALA A 239 3.36 -24.79 -1.31
C ALA A 239 2.99 -23.30 -1.39
N THR A 240 3.22 -22.69 -2.55
CA THR A 240 2.84 -21.29 -2.77
C THR A 240 1.33 -21.18 -3.02
N ARG A 241 0.70 -20.23 -2.34
CA ARG A 241 -0.74 -19.97 -2.36
C ARG A 241 -1.02 -18.51 -2.66
N VAL A 242 -2.16 -18.25 -3.28
CA VAL A 242 -2.69 -16.89 -3.45
C VAL A 242 -3.93 -16.75 -2.59
N MET A 243 -3.97 -15.72 -1.76
CA MET A 243 -5.15 -15.33 -1.00
C MET A 243 -5.76 -14.08 -1.62
N ALA A 244 -7.08 -14.05 -1.73
CA ALA A 244 -7.85 -12.88 -2.14
C ALA A 244 -8.91 -12.57 -1.08
N ALA A 245 -8.92 -11.32 -0.62
CA ALA A 245 -9.96 -10.76 0.24
C ALA A 245 -10.89 -9.90 -0.61
N ASN A 246 -12.19 -10.10 -0.46
CA ASN A 246 -13.19 -9.46 -1.29
C ASN A 246 -14.25 -8.72 -0.47
N ASN A 247 -14.86 -7.73 -1.11
CA ASN A 247 -15.98 -6.97 -0.56
C ASN A 247 -17.27 -7.79 -0.42
N ASP A 248 -17.32 -9.00 -0.96
CA ASP A 248 -18.45 -9.94 -0.79
C ASP A 248 -18.38 -10.76 0.51
N CYS A 249 -17.60 -10.27 1.47
CA CYS A 249 -17.35 -10.90 2.76
C CYS A 249 -16.63 -12.25 2.70
N VAL A 250 -16.01 -12.61 1.57
CA VAL A 250 -15.34 -13.90 1.39
C VAL A 250 -13.83 -13.75 1.21
N VAL A 251 -13.08 -14.58 1.93
CA VAL A 251 -11.65 -14.83 1.67
C VAL A 251 -11.52 -16.11 0.86
N ARG A 252 -10.78 -16.06 -0.25
CA ARG A 252 -10.55 -17.18 -1.16
C ARG A 252 -9.08 -17.51 -1.22
N THR A 253 -8.74 -18.80 -1.17
CA THR A 253 -7.35 -19.27 -1.35
C THR A 253 -7.24 -20.14 -2.58
N PHE A 254 -6.21 -19.92 -3.39
CA PHE A 254 -5.91 -20.66 -4.61
C PHE A 254 -4.56 -21.36 -4.52
N ASP A 255 -4.48 -22.55 -5.10
CA ASP A 255 -3.22 -23.18 -5.45
C ASP A 255 -2.58 -22.46 -6.64
N THR A 256 -1.26 -22.28 -6.63
CA THR A 256 -0.55 -21.61 -7.74
C THR A 256 -0.12 -22.56 -8.84
N ALA A 257 -0.03 -23.87 -8.56
CA ALA A 257 0.38 -24.86 -9.57
C ALA A 257 -0.74 -25.17 -10.56
N ARG A 258 -2.01 -25.16 -10.10
CA ARG A 258 -3.18 -25.49 -10.93
C ARG A 258 -4.22 -24.37 -11.00
N TYR A 259 -4.00 -23.26 -10.29
CA TYR A 259 -4.98 -22.16 -10.14
C TYR A 259 -6.36 -22.62 -9.64
N SER A 260 -6.40 -23.74 -8.92
CA SER A 260 -7.64 -24.27 -8.36
C SER A 260 -7.95 -23.56 -7.04
N LEU A 261 -9.20 -23.14 -6.90
CA LEU A 261 -9.75 -22.69 -5.62
C LEU A 261 -9.66 -23.84 -4.58
N LEU A 262 -9.01 -23.55 -3.45
CA LEU A 262 -8.81 -24.50 -2.35
C LEU A 262 -9.82 -24.28 -1.23
N THR A 263 -9.98 -23.03 -0.78
CA THR A 263 -10.83 -22.68 0.36
C THR A 263 -11.60 -21.39 0.12
N GLN A 264 -12.78 -21.30 0.75
CA GLN A 264 -13.60 -20.11 0.83
C GLN A 264 -14.10 -19.95 2.26
N PHE A 265 -13.83 -18.81 2.87
CA PHE A 265 -14.27 -18.49 4.22
C PHE A 265 -15.11 -17.22 4.18
N THR A 266 -16.34 -17.33 4.68
CA THR A 266 -17.28 -16.21 4.75
C THR A 266 -17.21 -15.56 6.13
N PHE A 267 -17.18 -14.24 6.14
CA PHE A 267 -17.14 -13.38 7.32
C PHE A 267 -18.43 -12.54 7.39
N PRO A 268 -18.77 -11.96 8.55
CA PRO A 268 -20.01 -11.20 8.70
C PRO A 268 -19.95 -9.79 8.07
N TRP A 269 -18.81 -9.41 7.47
CA TRP A 269 -18.53 -8.09 6.93
C TRP A 269 -17.60 -8.17 5.71
N SER A 270 -17.57 -7.10 4.92
CA SER A 270 -16.67 -6.94 3.77
C SER A 270 -15.21 -7.02 4.20
N VAL A 271 -14.41 -7.87 3.55
CA VAL A 271 -13.02 -8.07 3.95
C VAL A 271 -12.11 -7.09 3.21
N ASN A 272 -11.54 -6.14 3.94
CA ASN A 272 -10.70 -5.07 3.40
C ASN A 272 -9.24 -5.50 3.26
N ASN A 273 -8.73 -6.35 4.16
CA ASN A 273 -7.36 -6.87 4.06
C ASN A 273 -7.22 -8.24 4.72
N THR A 274 -6.27 -9.03 4.21
CA THR A 274 -5.80 -10.27 4.86
C THR A 274 -4.29 -10.35 4.81
N SER A 275 -3.69 -11.05 5.77
CA SER A 275 -2.28 -11.43 5.70
C SER A 275 -2.03 -12.74 6.44
N VAL A 276 -1.11 -13.55 5.93
CA VAL A 276 -0.78 -14.85 6.52
C VAL A 276 0.56 -14.77 7.25
N SER A 277 0.62 -15.36 8.44
CA SER A 277 1.85 -15.48 9.23
C SER A 277 2.94 -16.22 8.45
N PRO A 278 4.24 -15.95 8.72
CA PRO A 278 5.35 -16.52 7.95
C PRO A 278 5.40 -18.05 7.93
N ASN A 279 4.85 -18.72 8.95
CA ASN A 279 4.78 -20.19 9.01
C ASN A 279 3.53 -20.76 8.32
N GLY A 280 2.71 -19.91 7.69
CA GLY A 280 1.52 -20.30 6.96
C GLY A 280 0.33 -20.71 7.82
N LYS A 281 0.38 -20.66 9.16
CA LYS A 281 -0.66 -21.26 10.04
C LYS A 281 -1.76 -20.30 10.42
N LEU A 282 -1.40 -19.06 10.76
CA LEU A 282 -2.34 -18.03 11.18
C LEU A 282 -2.61 -17.07 10.02
N MET A 283 -3.87 -16.64 9.87
CA MET A 283 -4.25 -15.52 9.01
C MET A 283 -4.92 -14.43 9.84
N ALA A 284 -4.57 -13.18 9.57
CA ALA A 284 -5.28 -12.01 10.04
C ALA A 284 -6.33 -11.62 9.01
N VAL A 285 -7.56 -11.35 9.46
CA VAL A 285 -8.68 -10.95 8.61
C VAL A 285 -9.21 -9.63 9.14
N LEU A 286 -9.22 -8.61 8.28
CA LEU A 286 -9.60 -7.23 8.55
C LEU A 286 -10.69 -6.77 7.58
N GLY A 287 -11.61 -5.93 8.04
CA GLY A 287 -12.70 -5.44 7.20
C GLY A 287 -13.56 -4.39 7.86
N ASP A 288 -14.86 -4.39 7.55
CA ASP A 288 -15.85 -3.44 8.09
C ASP A 288 -16.25 -3.78 9.53
N SER A 289 -15.22 -3.92 10.37
CA SER A 289 -15.25 -4.22 11.79
C SER A 289 -14.07 -3.54 12.47
N PRO A 290 -14.26 -2.98 13.68
CA PRO A 290 -13.14 -2.49 14.48
C PRO A 290 -12.21 -3.61 14.96
N ASP A 291 -12.73 -4.83 15.03
CA ASP A 291 -11.96 -5.98 15.48
C ASP A 291 -11.18 -6.62 14.32
N CYS A 292 -9.94 -7.05 14.60
CA CYS A 292 -9.19 -7.95 13.73
C CYS A 292 -9.43 -9.40 14.16
N LEU A 293 -9.79 -10.28 13.22
CA LEU A 293 -9.92 -11.72 13.50
C LEU A 293 -8.60 -12.43 13.19
N LEU A 294 -8.11 -13.21 14.14
CA LEU A 294 -7.02 -14.16 13.94
C LEU A 294 -7.61 -15.55 13.76
N ALA A 295 -7.35 -16.18 12.63
CA ALA A 295 -7.93 -17.47 12.26
C ALA A 295 -6.87 -18.45 11.77
N ASP A 296 -7.20 -19.74 11.81
CA ASP A 296 -6.40 -20.79 11.19
C ASP A 296 -6.51 -20.68 9.65
N SER A 297 -5.38 -20.61 8.95
CA SER A 297 -5.34 -20.36 7.51
C SER A 297 -5.92 -21.50 6.66
N GLN A 298 -5.97 -22.72 7.20
CA GLN A 298 -6.39 -23.92 6.47
C GLN A 298 -7.88 -24.19 6.65
N SER A 299 -8.42 -23.93 7.84
CA SER A 299 -9.80 -24.22 8.21
C SER A 299 -10.70 -23.00 8.29
N GLY A 300 -10.13 -21.79 8.36
CA GLY A 300 -10.89 -20.55 8.54
C GLY A 300 -11.44 -20.37 9.97
N ARG A 301 -11.14 -21.30 10.88
CA ARG A 301 -11.65 -21.26 12.25
C ARG A 301 -11.00 -20.12 13.01
N GLU A 302 -11.83 -19.27 13.62
CA GLU A 302 -11.37 -18.21 14.52
C GLU A 302 -10.58 -18.80 15.70
N ILE A 303 -9.43 -18.21 15.98
CA ILE A 303 -8.55 -18.53 17.11
C ILE A 303 -8.65 -17.44 18.17
N ALA A 304 -8.69 -16.17 17.75
CA ALA A 304 -8.81 -15.03 18.65
C ALA A 304 -9.37 -13.80 17.91
N THR A 305 -9.93 -12.88 18.69
CA THR A 305 -10.33 -11.56 18.23
C THR A 305 -9.45 -10.50 18.88
N LEU A 306 -8.82 -9.62 18.09
CA LEU A 306 -7.99 -8.52 18.57
C LEU A 306 -8.86 -7.26 18.65
N ARG A 307 -9.00 -6.72 19.88
CA ARG A 307 -9.91 -5.61 20.20
C ARG A 307 -9.14 -4.37 20.61
N GLY A 308 -9.51 -3.21 20.07
CA GLY A 308 -9.00 -1.93 20.54
C GLY A 308 -9.03 -0.81 19.51
N HIS A 309 -8.95 -1.15 18.22
CA HIS A 309 -9.24 -0.18 17.16
C HIS A 309 -10.69 0.31 17.27
N LEU A 310 -10.94 1.51 16.76
CA LEU A 310 -12.24 2.16 16.89
C LEU A 310 -13.02 2.30 15.57
N ASP A 311 -12.43 1.87 14.46
CA ASP A 311 -12.97 2.03 13.12
C ASP A 311 -12.45 0.90 12.21
N TYR A 312 -12.72 0.94 10.90
CA TYR A 312 -12.37 -0.14 9.97
C TYR A 312 -10.87 -0.25 9.71
N SER A 313 -10.39 -1.50 9.65
CA SER A 313 -8.99 -1.81 9.42
C SER A 313 -8.72 -2.07 7.94
N PHE A 314 -7.62 -1.50 7.41
CA PHE A 314 -7.27 -1.57 5.99
C PHE A 314 -5.92 -2.23 5.72
N ALA A 315 -5.10 -2.43 6.74
CA ALA A 315 -3.77 -3.00 6.56
C ALA A 315 -3.40 -3.96 7.69
N SER A 316 -2.73 -5.06 7.34
CA SER A 316 -1.99 -5.87 8.30
C SER A 316 -0.67 -6.33 7.72
N ALA A 317 0.31 -6.53 8.61
CA ALA A 317 1.60 -7.09 8.27
C ALA A 317 2.14 -7.94 9.41
N TRP A 318 2.72 -9.09 9.08
CA TRP A 318 3.40 -9.95 10.04
C TRP A 318 4.88 -9.60 10.11
N HIS A 319 5.41 -9.53 11.33
CA HIS A 319 6.84 -9.54 11.53
C HIS A 319 7.41 -10.90 11.04
N PRO A 320 8.59 -10.94 10.40
CA PRO A 320 9.12 -12.17 9.79
C PRO A 320 9.38 -13.32 10.76
N ASP A 321 9.54 -13.04 12.07
CA ASP A 321 9.62 -14.09 13.09
C ASP A 321 8.26 -14.74 13.46
N GLY A 322 7.15 -14.19 12.93
CA GLY A 322 5.79 -14.66 13.15
C GLY A 322 5.19 -14.39 14.52
N ARG A 323 5.84 -13.56 15.36
CA ARG A 323 5.39 -13.28 16.73
C ARG A 323 4.58 -12.01 16.85
N VAL A 324 4.84 -11.02 15.99
CA VAL A 324 4.15 -9.73 16.02
C VAL A 324 3.30 -9.56 14.77
N LEU A 325 2.04 -9.19 14.96
CA LEU A 325 1.13 -8.74 13.92
C LEU A 325 0.91 -7.24 14.07
N ALA A 326 1.12 -6.47 13.01
CA ALA A 326 0.73 -5.07 12.92
C ALA A 326 -0.62 -4.94 12.24
N THR A 327 -1.49 -4.07 12.74
CA THR A 327 -2.77 -3.69 12.12
C THR A 327 -2.84 -2.17 11.97
N GLY A 328 -3.35 -1.70 10.83
CA GLY A 328 -3.47 -0.30 10.47
C GLY A 328 -4.93 0.05 10.18
N ASN A 329 -5.37 1.21 10.67
CA ASN A 329 -6.78 1.49 10.84
C ASN A 329 -7.17 2.92 10.44
N GLN A 330 -8.46 3.08 10.13
CA GLN A 330 -9.09 4.35 9.85
C GLN A 330 -9.03 5.33 11.02
N ASP A 331 -8.93 4.83 12.26
CA ASP A 331 -8.75 5.59 13.50
C ASP A 331 -7.38 6.30 13.63
N ALA A 332 -6.60 6.31 12.56
CA ALA A 332 -5.26 6.90 12.47
C ALA A 332 -4.22 6.25 13.40
N THR A 333 -4.46 5.01 13.84
CA THR A 333 -3.49 4.25 14.63
C THR A 333 -2.99 3.00 13.90
N CYS A 334 -1.77 2.62 14.23
CA CYS A 334 -1.24 1.28 14.04
C CYS A 334 -1.13 0.57 15.39
N ARG A 335 -1.68 -0.64 15.51
CA ARG A 335 -1.57 -1.47 16.71
C ARG A 335 -0.69 -2.68 16.44
N LEU A 336 0.19 -3.00 17.39
CA LEU A 336 1.07 -4.17 17.35
C LEU A 336 0.59 -5.21 18.37
N TRP A 337 0.51 -6.45 17.94
CA TRP A 337 -0.04 -7.56 18.74
C TRP A 337 1.00 -8.66 18.85
N ASP A 338 1.38 -9.04 20.06
CA ASP A 338 2.18 -10.25 20.29
C ASP A 338 1.25 -11.46 20.32
N VAL A 339 1.38 -12.38 19.37
CA VAL A 339 0.46 -13.55 19.28
C VAL A 339 0.57 -14.52 20.44
N ARG A 340 1.58 -14.35 21.32
CA ARG A 340 1.72 -15.10 22.57
C ARG A 340 0.93 -14.48 23.71
N ASN A 341 0.55 -13.20 23.59
CA ASN A 341 -0.28 -12.47 24.55
C ASN A 341 -1.21 -11.47 23.84
N LEU A 342 -2.43 -11.91 23.51
CA LEU A 342 -3.41 -11.13 22.76
C LEU A 342 -4.36 -10.30 23.63
N SER A 343 -4.16 -10.25 24.96
CA SER A 343 -5.05 -9.50 25.85
C SER A 343 -4.95 -7.98 25.66
N GLU A 344 -3.81 -7.50 25.18
CA GLU A 344 -3.53 -6.08 24.97
C GLU A 344 -2.50 -5.90 23.83
N PRO A 345 -2.47 -4.73 23.16
CA PRO A 345 -1.45 -4.44 22.18
C PRO A 345 -0.07 -4.21 22.83
N LEU A 346 0.99 -4.70 22.19
CA LEU A 346 2.39 -4.42 22.51
C LEU A 346 2.72 -2.92 22.38
N ALA A 347 2.12 -2.27 21.39
CA ALA A 347 2.23 -0.83 21.14
C ALA A 347 1.01 -0.33 20.37
N VAL A 348 0.65 0.93 20.62
CA VAL A 348 -0.25 1.73 19.79
C VAL A 348 0.57 2.91 19.28
N LEU A 349 0.65 3.05 17.96
CA LEU A 349 1.43 4.07 17.27
C LEU A 349 0.46 5.00 16.56
N GLY A 350 0.56 6.30 16.82
CA GLY A 350 -0.33 7.32 16.25
C GLY A 350 0.24 7.91 14.97
N GLY A 351 -0.61 8.04 13.94
CA GLY A 351 -0.32 8.78 12.73
C GLY A 351 -0.43 10.30 12.91
N ARG A 352 -0.04 11.03 11.87
CA ARG A 352 -0.03 12.49 11.79
C ARG A 352 -1.32 13.08 11.26
N ILE A 353 -1.84 12.57 10.16
CA ILE A 353 -2.90 13.23 9.41
C ILE A 353 -4.15 12.37 9.27
N GLY A 354 -4.02 11.06 9.12
CA GLY A 354 -5.13 10.18 8.84
C GLY A 354 -4.88 8.68 8.96
N ALA A 355 -5.71 7.92 8.27
CA ALA A 355 -5.78 6.47 8.36
C ALA A 355 -4.45 5.79 8.02
N VAL A 356 -4.08 4.74 8.75
CA VAL A 356 -2.93 3.89 8.39
C VAL A 356 -3.39 2.80 7.43
N ARG A 357 -2.99 2.91 6.16
CA ARG A 357 -3.49 2.05 5.08
C ARG A 357 -2.44 1.15 4.44
N GLY A 358 -1.15 1.35 4.75
CA GLY A 358 -0.09 0.44 4.33
C GLY A 358 0.78 0.01 5.50
N LEU A 359 1.07 -1.27 5.61
CA LEU A 359 2.00 -1.81 6.60
C LEU A 359 2.94 -2.81 5.95
N ARG A 360 4.24 -2.68 6.21
CA ARG A 360 5.27 -3.64 5.81
C ARG A 360 6.35 -3.73 6.86
N PHE A 361 6.71 -4.94 7.26
CA PHE A 361 7.98 -5.17 7.96
C PHE A 361 9.12 -5.24 6.95
N SER A 362 10.30 -4.74 7.34
CA SER A 362 11.53 -5.03 6.61
C SER A 362 11.81 -6.55 6.66
N PRO A 363 12.50 -7.12 5.66
CA PRO A 363 12.73 -8.57 5.60
C PRO A 363 13.49 -9.15 6.81
N ASP A 364 14.35 -8.35 7.43
CA ASP A 364 15.10 -8.69 8.65
C ASP A 364 14.32 -8.44 9.95
N GLY A 365 13.10 -7.89 9.85
CA GLY A 365 12.22 -7.55 10.96
C GLY A 365 12.63 -6.32 11.76
N ARG A 366 13.73 -5.64 11.40
CA ARG A 366 14.22 -4.50 12.17
C ARG A 366 13.28 -3.30 12.13
N PHE A 367 12.60 -3.09 11.01
CA PHE A 367 11.78 -1.90 10.79
C PHE A 367 10.35 -2.24 10.40
N LEU A 368 9.41 -1.40 10.82
CA LEU A 368 8.02 -1.40 10.35
C LEU A 368 7.77 -0.09 9.62
N ALA A 369 7.43 -0.15 8.33
CA ALA A 369 6.88 0.98 7.60
C ALA A 369 5.36 1.02 7.78
N ALA A 370 4.83 2.14 8.25
CA ALA A 370 3.42 2.46 8.36
C ALA A 370 3.09 3.67 7.48
N ALA A 371 2.41 3.42 6.36
CA ALA A 371 1.98 4.44 5.42
C ALA A 371 0.57 4.92 5.77
N GLU A 372 0.45 6.23 5.97
CA GLU A 372 -0.86 6.87 6.09
C GLU A 372 -1.57 6.97 4.73
N ALA A 373 -2.84 7.36 4.76
CA ALA A 373 -3.62 7.61 3.56
C ALA A 373 -2.93 8.64 2.64
N ALA A 374 -2.34 9.66 3.24
CA ALA A 374 -1.63 10.73 2.55
C ALA A 374 -0.43 11.20 3.39
N ASP A 375 0.50 11.84 2.70
CA ASP A 375 1.54 12.73 3.20
C ASP A 375 2.63 12.14 4.11
N PHE A 376 2.37 11.06 4.83
CA PHE A 376 3.29 10.54 5.82
C PHE A 376 3.50 9.04 5.67
N VAL A 377 4.77 8.64 5.75
CA VAL A 377 5.18 7.26 5.99
C VAL A 377 6.10 7.25 7.20
N HIS A 378 5.74 6.47 8.22
CA HIS A 378 6.54 6.30 9.42
C HIS A 378 7.35 5.01 9.32
N VAL A 379 8.62 5.05 9.72
CA VAL A 379 9.47 3.87 9.86
C VAL A 379 9.87 3.73 11.32
N TYR A 380 9.38 2.68 11.98
CA TYR A 380 9.60 2.41 13.40
C TYR A 380 10.65 1.32 13.60
N ASP A 381 11.54 1.50 14.58
CA ASP A 381 12.52 0.48 14.96
C ASP A 381 11.95 -0.53 15.95
N ALA A 382 11.84 -1.79 15.52
CA ALA A 382 11.36 -2.89 16.34
C ALA A 382 12.27 -3.19 17.55
N ALA A 383 13.59 -3.05 17.40
CA ALA A 383 14.53 -3.29 18.49
C ALA A 383 14.51 -2.17 19.54
N ALA A 384 14.07 -0.97 19.16
CA ALA A 384 13.78 0.13 20.08
C ALA A 384 12.35 0.06 20.63
N GLY A 385 11.65 -1.07 20.48
CA GLY A 385 10.29 -1.27 20.98
C GLY A 385 9.23 -0.44 20.24
N TYR A 386 9.50 -0.07 18.99
CA TYR A 386 8.64 0.68 18.07
C TYR A 386 8.35 2.15 18.44
N ALA A 387 8.69 2.57 19.65
CA ALA A 387 8.46 3.94 20.12
C ALA A 387 9.75 4.66 20.53
N GLY A 388 10.85 3.93 20.72
CA GLY A 388 12.13 4.54 21.10
C GLY A 388 12.83 5.27 19.96
N ALA A 389 12.50 4.97 18.71
CA ALA A 389 13.13 5.57 17.53
C ALA A 389 12.21 5.49 16.30
N GLU A 390 12.02 6.62 15.62
CA GLU A 390 11.17 6.76 14.43
C GLU A 390 11.79 7.70 13.39
N GLN A 391 11.69 7.30 12.13
CA GLN A 391 11.88 8.16 10.98
C GLN A 391 10.51 8.50 10.37
N GLU A 392 10.22 9.80 10.22
CA GLU A 392 9.04 10.31 9.51
C GLU A 392 9.46 10.71 8.07
N VAL A 393 8.81 10.14 7.06
CA VAL A 393 8.93 10.56 5.67
C VAL A 393 7.78 11.52 5.37
N ASP A 394 8.10 12.81 5.26
CA ASP A 394 7.17 13.91 5.05
C ASP A 394 7.11 14.29 3.56
N LEU A 395 6.00 13.93 2.91
CA LEU A 395 5.71 14.09 1.48
C LEU A 395 4.31 14.71 1.28
N PHE A 396 3.92 15.03 0.05
CA PHE A 396 2.59 15.55 -0.28
C PHE A 396 1.89 14.68 -1.33
N GLY A 397 0.67 14.26 -1.02
CA GLY A 397 -0.18 13.45 -1.90
C GLY A 397 -0.59 12.12 -1.27
N GLU A 398 -1.42 11.37 -1.98
CA GLU A 398 -1.93 10.08 -1.50
C GLU A 398 -0.82 9.02 -1.60
N VAL A 399 -0.53 8.30 -0.52
CA VAL A 399 0.53 7.28 -0.55
C VAL A 399 -0.04 6.00 -1.13
N ALA A 400 0.23 5.68 -2.39
CA ALA A 400 -0.30 4.49 -3.07
C ALA A 400 0.28 3.16 -2.55
N GLY A 401 1.49 3.20 -1.99
CA GLY A 401 2.11 2.05 -1.34
C GLY A 401 3.53 2.35 -0.87
N ALA A 402 4.01 1.52 0.06
CA ALA A 402 5.39 1.50 0.53
C ALA A 402 5.91 0.05 0.53
N ALA A 403 7.15 -0.15 0.07
CA ALA A 403 7.75 -1.48 -0.04
C ALA A 403 9.24 -1.45 0.28
N PHE A 404 9.68 -2.34 1.18
CA PHE A 404 11.10 -2.64 1.33
C PHE A 404 11.56 -3.56 0.22
N SER A 405 12.80 -3.38 -0.26
CA SER A 405 13.44 -4.41 -1.08
C SER A 405 13.66 -5.69 -0.25
N PRO A 406 13.65 -6.90 -0.86
CA PRO A 406 13.86 -8.15 -0.12
C PRO A 406 15.23 -8.29 0.56
N ASP A 407 16.25 -7.53 0.12
CA ASP A 407 17.54 -7.43 0.81
C ASP A 407 17.54 -6.43 1.98
N GLY A 408 16.43 -5.69 2.17
CA GLY A 408 16.25 -4.68 3.21
C GLY A 408 17.01 -3.37 2.96
N GLU A 409 17.74 -3.26 1.84
CA GLU A 409 18.64 -2.13 1.57
C GLU A 409 17.93 -0.90 0.98
N ALA A 410 16.70 -1.05 0.49
CA ALA A 410 15.91 0.05 -0.06
C ALA A 410 14.49 0.06 0.53
N LEU A 411 13.94 1.25 0.65
CA LEU A 411 12.53 1.52 0.90
C LEU A 411 12.02 2.37 -0.27
N PHE A 412 10.93 1.93 -0.89
CA PHE A 412 10.24 2.68 -1.94
C PHE A 412 8.91 3.19 -1.43
N VAL A 413 8.57 4.43 -1.77
CA VAL A 413 7.26 5.03 -1.48
C VAL A 413 6.68 5.57 -2.78
N SER A 414 5.48 5.12 -3.14
CA SER A 414 4.76 5.60 -4.32
C SER A 414 3.72 6.61 -3.89
N VAL A 415 3.70 7.75 -4.56
CA VAL A 415 2.75 8.83 -4.33
C VAL A 415 1.85 8.97 -5.55
N ALA A 416 0.54 8.86 -5.33
CA ALA A 416 -0.48 9.20 -6.30
C ALA A 416 -0.84 10.68 -6.14
N ASP A 417 -0.34 11.49 -7.07
CA ASP A 417 -0.69 12.89 -7.20
C ASP A 417 -0.66 13.30 -8.68
N ARG A 418 -1.52 14.25 -9.05
CA ARG A 418 -1.67 14.68 -10.44
C ARG A 418 -0.37 15.30 -10.98
N THR A 419 0.32 16.09 -10.16
CA THR A 419 1.42 16.96 -10.57
C THR A 419 2.78 16.46 -10.08
N TYR A 420 2.85 16.05 -8.81
CA TYR A 420 4.06 15.67 -8.10
C TYR A 420 4.04 14.21 -7.62
N GLY A 421 3.18 13.38 -8.23
CA GLY A 421 3.15 11.93 -8.03
C GLY A 421 4.36 11.26 -8.67
N GLY A 422 4.81 10.16 -8.06
CA GLY A 422 6.06 9.50 -8.43
C GLY A 422 6.44 8.36 -7.51
N VAL A 423 7.68 7.88 -7.65
CA VAL A 423 8.29 6.90 -6.76
C VAL A 423 9.53 7.50 -6.10
N LEU A 424 9.53 7.52 -4.77
CA LEU A 424 10.67 7.90 -3.94
C LEU A 424 11.45 6.64 -3.56
N GLU A 425 12.76 6.65 -3.76
CA GLU A 425 13.72 5.64 -3.29
C GLU A 425 14.49 6.19 -2.09
N PHE A 426 14.54 5.39 -1.03
CA PHE A 426 15.39 5.61 0.13
C PHE A 426 16.31 4.40 0.31
N ARG A 427 17.54 4.63 0.75
CA ARG A 427 18.56 3.59 0.96
C ARG A 427 18.87 3.45 2.43
N ARG A 428 18.97 2.21 2.89
CA ARG A 428 19.25 1.89 4.29
C ARG A 428 20.56 2.53 4.71
N ARG A 429 20.50 3.33 5.76
CA ARG A 429 21.66 3.86 6.45
C ARG A 429 22.28 2.74 7.26
N ARG A 430 23.58 2.49 7.05
CA ARG A 430 24.36 1.56 7.85
C ARG A 430 25.26 2.35 8.79
N SER A 431 24.97 2.28 10.09
CA SER A 431 25.91 2.72 11.11
C SER A 431 26.91 1.58 11.33
N TYR A 432 28.14 1.75 10.88
CA TYR A 432 29.22 0.81 11.17
C TYR A 432 29.91 1.29 12.45
N ASP A 433 29.30 1.04 13.61
CA ASP A 433 29.81 1.49 14.93
C ASP A 433 31.28 1.07 15.19
N TYR A 434 31.77 0.03 14.50
CA TYR A 434 33.15 -0.44 14.55
C TYR A 434 34.16 0.41 13.74
N LEU A 435 33.73 1.08 12.67
CA LEU A 435 34.63 1.93 11.86
C LEU A 435 34.72 3.36 12.43
N ASP A 436 33.64 3.85 13.05
CA ASP A 436 33.61 5.17 13.68
C ASP A 436 34.40 5.23 15.00
N SER A 437 34.79 4.07 15.56
CA SER A 437 35.64 3.97 16.74
C SER A 437 37.16 4.03 16.44
N PHE A 438 37.57 4.09 15.15
CA PHE A 438 38.98 4.28 14.77
C PHE A 438 39.39 5.75 14.55
N PHE A 439 38.46 6.71 14.71
CA PHE A 439 38.72 8.13 14.49
C PHE A 439 38.60 9.00 15.76
N PHE A 440 38.83 8.42 16.94
CA PHE A 440 38.99 9.18 18.19
C PHE A 440 40.41 9.10 18.75
#